data_AF-A0A7K3TJJ9-F1
#
_entry.id   AF-A0A7K3TJJ9-F1
#
_cell.length_a   1.000
_cell.length_b   1.000
_cell.length_c   1.000
_cell.angle_alpha   90.00
_cell.angle_beta   90.00
_cell.angle_gamma   90.00
#
_symmetry.space_group_name_H-M   'P 1'
#
loop_
_entity.id
_entity.type
_entity.pdbx_description
1 polymer ?
#
loop_
_entity_poly.entity_id
_entity_poly.type
_entity_poly.pdbx_seq_one_letter_code
_entity_poly.pdbx_strand_id
1 'polypeptide(L)'
;MYDVVRRIPAGSVATYGQVAALAGAPRSARFVGFALHANPEPGVIPCHRVVFRDGSLAPGFAFGGPERQRALLEEEGVRFKPGSGEPAGADGWRVDLDACQWRA
;
A
#
# COMPACT_ATOMS: atom_id res chain seq x y z
N MET A 1 0.81 14.46 -4.25
CA MET A 1 0.62 13.00 -4.08
C MET A 1 1.28 12.49 -2.81
N TYR A 2 2.57 12.74 -2.59
CA TYR A 2 3.23 12.33 -1.34
C TYR A 2 2.55 12.91 -0.08
N ASP A 3 1.98 14.11 -0.14
CA ASP A 3 1.20 14.68 0.97
C ASP A 3 -0.05 13.84 1.31
N VAL A 4 -0.68 13.22 0.32
CA VAL A 4 -1.80 12.29 0.54
C VAL A 4 -1.28 11.04 1.25
N VAL A 5 -0.16 10.49 0.81
CA VAL A 5 0.45 9.29 1.41
C VAL A 5 0.88 9.56 2.85
N ARG A 6 1.45 10.74 3.14
CA ARG A 6 1.83 11.19 4.50
C ARG A 6 0.63 11.24 5.45
N ARG A 7 -0.59 11.40 4.94
CA ARG A 7 -1.83 11.47 5.74
C ARG A 7 -2.43 10.10 6.07
N ILE A 8 -1.95 9.01 5.44
CA ILE A 8 -2.44 7.68 5.76
C ILE A 8 -1.98 7.35 7.19
N PRO A 9 -2.90 7.14 8.16
CA PRO A 9 -2.51 6.87 9.54
C PRO A 9 -1.86 5.49 9.70
N ALA A 10 -1.03 5.33 10.73
CA ALA A 10 -0.49 4.01 11.09
C ALA A 10 -1.63 3.02 11.37
N GLY A 11 -1.45 1.77 10.94
CA GLY A 11 -2.48 0.72 11.08
C GLY A 11 -3.59 0.79 10.03
N SER A 12 -3.52 1.74 9.09
CA SER A 12 -4.41 1.84 7.94
C SER A 12 -3.65 1.80 6.62
N VAL A 13 -4.32 1.37 5.56
CA VAL A 13 -3.78 1.32 4.20
C VAL A 13 -4.67 2.08 3.22
N ALA A 14 -4.08 2.58 2.14
CA ALA A 14 -4.82 3.12 0.99
C ALA A 14 -4.52 2.29 -0.25
N THR A 15 -5.47 2.23 -1.19
CA THR A 15 -5.16 1.64 -2.50
C THR A 15 -4.48 2.66 -3.41
N TYR A 16 -3.67 2.21 -4.38
CA TYR A 16 -3.11 3.12 -5.40
C TYR A 16 -4.18 3.98 -6.09
N GLY A 17 -5.35 3.41 -6.36
CA GLY A 17 -6.49 4.13 -6.95
C GLY A 17 -7.06 5.20 -6.02
N GLN A 18 -7.19 4.89 -4.73
CA GLN A 18 -7.61 5.85 -3.71
C GLN A 18 -6.63 7.01 -3.58
N VAL A 19 -5.33 6.74 -3.52
CA VAL A 19 -4.30 7.79 -3.48
C VAL A 19 -4.36 8.66 -4.73
N ALA A 20 -4.52 8.05 -5.92
CA ALA A 20 -4.64 8.79 -7.17
C ALA A 20 -5.86 9.73 -7.16
N ALA A 21 -7.01 9.24 -6.70
CA ALA A 21 -8.24 10.03 -6.58
C ALA A 21 -8.08 11.21 -5.60
N LEU A 22 -7.56 10.94 -4.39
CA LEU A 22 -7.33 11.97 -3.37
C LEU A 22 -6.26 12.99 -3.78
N ALA A 23 -5.32 12.60 -4.65
CA ALA A 23 -4.32 13.50 -5.22
C ALA A 23 -4.84 14.34 -6.41
N GLY A 24 -6.13 14.24 -6.76
CA GLY A 24 -6.74 14.99 -7.87
C GLY A 24 -6.43 14.42 -9.26
N ALA A 25 -5.88 13.21 -9.34
CA ALA A 25 -5.53 12.54 -10.60
C ALA A 25 -6.22 11.16 -10.68
N PRO A 26 -7.57 11.10 -10.72
CA PRO A 26 -8.30 9.84 -10.82
C PRO A 26 -7.86 9.06 -12.08
N ARG A 27 -7.77 7.73 -11.95
CA ARG A 27 -7.27 6.79 -12.98
C ARG A 27 -5.75 6.78 -13.18
N SER A 28 -4.98 7.57 -12.43
CA SER A 28 -3.50 7.57 -12.49
C SER A 28 -2.83 6.65 -11.46
N ALA A 29 -3.48 5.55 -11.07
CA ALA A 29 -2.94 4.59 -10.08
C ALA A 29 -1.55 4.05 -10.44
N ARG A 30 -1.30 3.77 -11.72
CA ARG A 30 0.03 3.32 -12.19
C ARG A 30 1.11 4.38 -11.98
N PHE A 31 0.78 5.65 -12.18
CA PHE A 31 1.71 6.76 -11.93
C PHE A 31 2.02 6.91 -10.44
N VAL A 32 1.03 6.71 -9.56
CA VAL A 32 1.26 6.63 -8.11
C VAL A 32 2.26 5.53 -7.78
N GLY A 33 2.11 4.34 -8.39
CA GLY A 33 3.06 3.24 -8.25
C GLY A 33 4.50 3.64 -8.62
N PHE A 34 4.70 4.26 -9.78
CA PHE A 34 6.02 4.73 -10.21
C PHE A 34 6.62 5.76 -9.25
N ALA A 35 5.82 6.74 -8.84
CA ALA A 35 6.28 7.78 -7.92
C ALA A 35 6.59 7.24 -6.51
N LEU A 36 5.86 6.23 -6.03
CA LEU A 36 6.17 5.57 -4.76
C LEU A 36 7.37 4.63 -4.85
N HIS A 37 7.61 4.02 -6.01
CA HIS A 37 8.83 3.25 -6.27
C HIS A 37 10.07 4.17 -6.23
N ALA A 38 9.94 5.41 -6.69
CA ALA A 38 10.97 6.45 -6.63
C ALA A 38 10.83 7.38 -5.40
N ASN A 39 10.23 6.90 -4.30
CA ASN A 39 10.00 7.71 -3.10
C ASN A 39 11.32 8.33 -2.59
N PRO A 40 11.45 9.67 -2.55
CA PRO A 40 12.69 10.36 -2.18
C PRO A 40 13.00 10.32 -0.69
N GLU A 41 12.00 10.06 0.17
CA GLU A 41 12.16 10.01 1.62
C GLU A 41 11.54 8.73 2.21
N PRO A 42 12.16 7.56 1.99
CA PRO A 42 11.69 6.30 2.59
C PRO A 42 11.63 6.41 4.12
N GLY A 43 10.54 5.93 4.72
CA GLY A 43 10.31 6.00 6.17
C GLY A 43 9.63 7.29 6.65
N VAL A 44 9.82 8.40 5.94
CA VAL A 44 9.09 9.66 6.20
C VAL A 44 7.81 9.73 5.37
N ILE A 45 7.88 9.33 4.09
CA ILE A 45 6.71 9.07 3.27
C ILE A 45 6.37 7.57 3.43
N PRO A 46 5.25 7.21 4.09
CA PRO A 46 4.93 5.83 4.45
C PRO A 46 4.37 5.04 3.26
N CYS A 47 5.17 4.87 2.21
CA CYS A 47 4.77 4.23 0.96
C CYS A 47 4.37 2.74 1.11
N HIS A 48 4.82 2.07 2.19
CA HIS A 48 4.40 0.70 2.53
C HIS A 48 2.91 0.61 2.84
N ARG A 49 2.26 1.71 3.26
CA ARG A 49 0.82 1.80 3.51
C ARG A 49 -0.03 1.84 2.23
N VAL A 50 0.57 1.81 1.05
CA VAL A 50 -0.15 1.80 -0.23
C VAL A 50 -0.11 0.41 -0.86
N VAL A 51 -1.29 -0.17 -1.09
CA VAL A 51 -1.48 -1.55 -1.57
C VAL A 51 -2.32 -1.61 -2.85
N PHE A 52 -2.39 -2.78 -3.48
CA PHE A 52 -3.28 -2.99 -4.62
C PHE A 52 -4.76 -3.00 -4.21
N ARG A 53 -5.63 -2.84 -5.21
CA ARG A 53 -7.09 -2.77 -5.02
C ARG A 53 -7.71 -4.03 -4.42
N ASP A 54 -7.04 -5.17 -4.55
CA ASP A 54 -7.45 -6.47 -4.02
C ASP A 54 -6.80 -6.77 -2.65
N GLY A 55 -6.04 -5.82 -2.10
CA GLY A 55 -5.29 -5.99 -0.86
C GLY A 55 -3.94 -6.68 -1.03
N SER A 56 -3.52 -7.03 -2.26
CA SER A 56 -2.18 -7.58 -2.49
C SER A 56 -1.09 -6.54 -2.26
N LEU A 57 0.06 -7.04 -1.82
CA LEU A 57 1.27 -6.24 -1.64
C LEU A 57 1.98 -6.02 -2.97
N ALA A 58 2.86 -5.03 -3.03
CA ALA A 58 3.65 -4.76 -4.22
C ALA A 58 4.75 -5.82 -4.41
N PRO A 59 4.72 -6.67 -5.47
CA PRO A 59 5.77 -7.68 -5.69
C PRO A 59 7.17 -7.07 -5.86
N GLY A 60 7.23 -5.83 -6.37
CA GLY A 60 8.46 -5.07 -6.55
C GLY A 60 8.54 -3.87 -5.60
N PHE A 61 8.11 -4.02 -4.34
CA PHE A 61 8.27 -2.95 -3.36
C PHE A 61 9.74 -2.55 -3.26
N ALA A 62 10.04 -1.29 -3.61
CA ALA A 62 11.42 -0.82 -3.83
C ALA A 62 12.31 -0.92 -2.59
N PHE A 63 11.71 -0.96 -1.40
CA PHE A 63 12.40 -0.85 -0.12
C PHE A 63 12.47 -2.20 0.61
N GLY A 64 12.76 -3.27 -0.13
CA GLY A 64 12.99 -4.61 0.44
C GLY A 64 11.95 -5.67 0.08
N GLY A 65 11.18 -5.47 -0.99
CA GLY A 65 10.23 -6.47 -1.49
C GLY A 65 8.94 -6.57 -0.67
N PRO A 66 7.99 -7.42 -1.12
CA PRO A 66 6.68 -7.56 -0.51
C PRO A 66 6.76 -8.07 0.94
N GLU A 67 7.79 -8.84 1.29
CA GLU A 67 8.03 -9.32 2.67
C GLU A 67 8.36 -8.16 3.60
N ARG A 68 9.20 -7.21 3.17
CA ARG A 68 9.49 -6.01 3.97
C ARG A 68 8.27 -5.10 4.07
N GLN A 69 7.51 -4.96 2.98
CA GLN A 69 6.24 -4.22 3.02
C GLN A 69 5.29 -4.84 4.05
N ARG A 70 5.16 -6.17 4.05
CA ARG A 70 4.32 -6.91 5.01
C ARG A 70 4.77 -6.66 6.45
N ALA A 71 6.06 -6.84 6.74
CA ALA A 71 6.59 -6.66 8.09
C ALA A 71 6.30 -5.26 8.64
N LEU A 72 6.50 -4.21 7.82
CA LEU A 72 6.18 -2.83 8.22
C LEU A 72 4.68 -2.62 8.50
N LEU A 73 3.81 -3.27 7.73
CA LEU A 73 2.36 -3.21 7.94
C LEU A 73 1.94 -3.96 9.21
N GLU A 74 2.53 -5.13 9.46
CA GLU A 74 2.29 -5.92 10.68
C GLU A 74 2.80 -5.20 11.93
N GLU A 75 3.95 -4.53 11.87
CA GLU A 75 4.49 -3.66 12.93
C GLU A 75 3.50 -2.53 13.30
N GLU A 76 2.70 -2.07 12.34
CA GLU A 76 1.66 -1.05 12.55
C GLU A 76 0.28 -1.63 12.94
N GLY A 77 0.16 -2.95 13.07
CA GLY A 77 -1.09 -3.63 13.44
C GLY A 77 -2.07 -3.82 12.28
N VAL A 78 -1.62 -3.75 11.02
CA VAL A 78 -2.46 -4.03 9.86
C VAL A 78 -2.77 -5.52 9.78
N ARG A 79 -4.07 -5.85 9.62
CA ARG A 79 -4.54 -7.23 9.54
C ARG A 79 -4.41 -7.79 8.13
N PHE A 80 -4.04 -9.06 8.05
CA PHE A 80 -3.97 -9.82 6.80
C PHE A 80 -4.96 -11.00 6.84
N LYS A 81 -5.49 -11.34 5.67
CA LYS A 81 -6.34 -12.51 5.43
C LYS A 81 -5.78 -13.34 4.28
N PRO A 82 -6.04 -14.66 4.24
CA PRO A 82 -5.71 -15.47 3.07
C PRO A 82 -6.38 -14.89 1.82
N GLY A 83 -5.63 -14.73 0.74
CA GLY A 83 -6.18 -14.35 -0.55
C GLY A 83 -6.83 -15.54 -1.25
N SER A 84 -7.93 -15.30 -1.98
CA SER A 84 -8.47 -16.27 -2.93
C SER A 84 -7.83 -16.05 -4.31
N GLY A 85 -7.03 -17.00 -4.80
CA GLY A 85 -6.43 -16.97 -6.14
C GLY A 85 -4.92 -17.27 -6.18
N GLU A 86 -4.32 -17.12 -7.36
CA GLU A 86 -2.87 -17.26 -7.57
C GLU A 86 -2.09 -16.26 -6.68
N PRO A 87 -0.99 -16.68 -6.04
CA PRO A 87 -0.24 -15.82 -5.13
C PRO A 87 0.40 -14.66 -5.91
N ALA A 88 0.03 -13.44 -5.53
CA ALA A 88 0.75 -12.22 -5.91
C ALA A 88 1.42 -11.66 -4.66
N GLY A 89 2.75 -11.79 -4.55
CA GLY A 89 3.54 -11.38 -3.37
C GLY A 89 3.36 -12.27 -2.12
N ALA A 90 4.13 -11.93 -1.07
CA ALA A 90 4.28 -12.54 0.28
C ALA A 90 3.32 -13.68 0.67
N ASP A 91 3.43 -14.82 -0.01
CA ASP A 91 2.75 -16.07 0.29
C ASP A 91 1.21 -16.06 0.16
N GLY A 92 0.67 -15.23 -0.74
CA GLY A 92 -0.77 -15.22 -1.04
C GLY A 92 -1.65 -14.54 0.01
N TRP A 93 -1.04 -13.87 0.99
CA TRP A 93 -1.76 -13.02 1.94
C TRP A 93 -2.23 -11.71 1.29
N ARG A 94 -3.35 -11.20 1.78
CA ARG A 94 -3.95 -9.92 1.37
C ARG A 94 -4.21 -9.10 2.62
N VAL A 95 -4.01 -7.78 2.54
CA VAL A 95 -4.48 -6.88 3.58
C VAL A 95 -6.01 -6.99 3.68
N ASP A 96 -6.52 -7.08 4.91
CA ASP A 96 -7.96 -7.03 5.15
C ASP A 96 -8.46 -5.60 4.96
N LEU A 97 -8.80 -5.24 3.72
CA LEU A 97 -9.25 -3.89 3.37
C LEU A 97 -10.54 -3.50 4.12
N ASP A 98 -11.41 -4.45 4.45
CA ASP A 98 -12.64 -4.16 5.22
C ASP A 98 -12.31 -3.63 6.62
N ALA A 99 -11.21 -4.11 7.19
CA ALA A 99 -10.70 -3.75 8.50
C ALA A 99 -9.78 -2.54 8.51
N CYS A 100 -8.91 -2.43 7.51
CA CYS A 100 -7.74 -1.55 7.55
C CYS A 100 -7.74 -0.46 6.47
N GLN A 101 -8.72 -0.41 5.57
CA GLN A 101 -8.74 0.64 4.55
C GLN A 101 -8.99 2.02 5.19
N TRP A 102 -8.10 2.95 4.89
CA TRP A 102 -8.19 4.34 5.30
C TRP A 102 -9.45 4.99 4.75
N ARG A 103 -10.29 5.55 5.64
CA ARG A 103 -11.49 6.30 5.29
C ARG A 103 -11.17 7.79 5.34
N ALA A 104 -10.85 8.34 4.17
CA ALA A 104 -10.43 9.74 3.97
C ALA A 104 -11.59 10.65 3.57
#